data_AF-A0A7X0D1N6-F1
#
_entry.id   AF-A0A7X0D1N6-F1
#
_cell.length_a   1.000
_cell.length_b   1.000
_cell.length_c   1.000
_cell.angle_alpha   90.00
_cell.angle_beta   90.00
_cell.angle_gamma   90.00
#
_symmetry.space_group_name_H-M   'P 1'
#
loop_
_entity.id
_entity.type
_entity.pdbx_description
1 polymer ?
#
loop_
_entity_poly.entity_id
_entity_poly.type
_entity_poly.pdbx_seq_one_letter_code
_entity_poly.pdbx_strand_id
1 'polypeptide(L)'
;MERFEELVKAVVVSMREITPRETVELGVIHGFCIDAAETEAPDLIAFLSSVAGLEAITAQLSRLPQYLTATAVDGATWQFVPMVKA
;
A
#
# COMPACT_ATOMS: atom_id res chain seq x y z
N MET A 1 -10.40 -9.49 -7.21
CA MET A 1 -9.53 -8.34 -7.54
C MET A 1 -9.98 -7.09 -6.82
N GLU A 2 -11.24 -6.66 -6.95
CA GLU A 2 -11.76 -5.43 -6.30
C GLU A 2 -11.42 -5.35 -4.80
N ARG A 3 -11.68 -6.41 -4.03
CA ARG A 3 -11.38 -6.44 -2.59
C ARG A 3 -9.89 -6.27 -2.24
N PHE A 4 -8.99 -6.76 -3.09
CA PHE A 4 -7.54 -6.56 -2.91
C PHE A 4 -7.17 -5.10 -3.17
N GLU A 5 -7.70 -4.53 -4.25
CA GLU A 5 -7.45 -3.14 -4.62
C GLU A 5 -7.98 -2.16 -3.57
N GLU A 6 -9.17 -2.44 -3.02
CA GLU A 6 -9.78 -1.69 -1.92
C GLU A 6 -8.94 -1.77 -0.64
N LEU A 7 -8.48 -2.96 -0.26
CA LEU A 7 -7.64 -3.16 0.92
C LEU A 7 -6.32 -2.38 0.82
N VAL A 8 -5.61 -2.49 -0.31
CA VAL A 8 -4.35 -1.74 -0.52
C VAL A 8 -4.60 -0.24 -0.48
N LYS A 9 -5.69 0.24 -1.10
CA LYS A 9 -6.06 1.66 -1.07
C LYS A 9 -6.38 2.13 0.34
N ALA A 10 -7.14 1.36 1.12
CA ALA A 10 -7.49 1.70 2.50
C ALA A 10 -6.23 1.85 3.36
N VAL A 11 -5.31 0.87 3.28
CA VAL A 11 -4.01 0.91 3.98
C VAL A 11 -3.23 2.18 3.60
N VAL A 12 -3.07 2.46 2.32
CA VAL A 12 -2.34 3.63 1.83
C VAL A 12 -2.94 4.94 2.35
N VAL A 13 -4.26 5.07 2.30
CA VAL A 13 -4.97 6.28 2.77
C VAL A 13 -4.78 6.44 4.28
N SER A 14 -5.01 5.39 5.06
CA SER A 14 -4.84 5.43 6.51
C SER A 14 -3.40 5.74 6.91
N MET A 15 -2.41 5.12 6.26
CA MET A 15 -1.00 5.41 6.52
C MET A 15 -0.70 6.89 6.28
N ARG A 16 -1.12 7.43 5.13
CA ARG A 16 -0.91 8.84 4.77
C ARG A 16 -1.56 9.81 5.76
N GLU A 17 -2.71 9.47 6.32
CA GLU A 17 -3.44 10.32 7.27
C GLU A 17 -2.86 10.30 8.68
N ILE A 18 -2.30 9.16 9.10
CA ILE A 18 -1.87 8.94 10.49
C ILE A 18 -0.37 9.21 10.68
N THR A 19 0.44 9.00 9.65
CA THR A 19 1.89 9.15 9.75
C THR A 19 2.34 10.58 9.45
N PRO A 20 3.28 11.16 10.22
CA PRO A 20 3.94 12.40 9.84
C PRO A 20 5.06 12.18 8.81
N ARG A 21 5.35 10.92 8.43
CA ARG A 21 6.44 10.60 7.50
C ARG A 21 6.07 10.98 6.07
N GLU A 22 7.04 11.52 5.35
CA GLU A 22 6.89 11.84 3.92
C GLU A 22 7.05 10.61 3.04
N THR A 23 7.74 9.58 3.53
CA THR A 23 8.03 8.35 2.78
C THR A 23 7.66 7.10 3.56
N VAL A 24 7.52 6.00 2.81
CA VAL A 24 7.21 4.68 3.32
C VAL A 24 7.88 3.61 2.47
N GLU A 25 8.34 2.55 3.12
CA GLU A 25 8.95 1.39 2.46
C GLU A 25 7.86 0.39 2.04
N LEU A 26 8.07 -0.30 0.91
CA LEU A 26 7.15 -1.35 0.42
C LEU A 26 6.89 -2.42 1.48
N GLY A 27 7.92 -2.83 2.22
CA GLY A 27 7.78 -3.83 3.30
C GLY A 27 6.84 -3.38 4.42
N VAL A 28 6.78 -2.08 4.72
CA VAL A 28 5.86 -1.53 5.73
C VAL A 28 4.42 -1.54 5.19
N ILE A 29 4.21 -1.10 3.94
CA ILE A 29 2.88 -1.17 3.30
C ILE A 29 2.39 -2.62 3.27
N HIS A 30 3.27 -3.55 2.90
CA HIS A 30 2.98 -4.97 2.83
C HIS A 30 2.56 -5.54 4.19
N GLY A 31 3.30 -5.22 5.26
CA GLY A 31 2.93 -5.62 6.62
C GLY A 31 1.53 -5.15 7.01
N PHE A 32 1.22 -3.86 6.79
CA PHE A 32 -0.13 -3.35 7.06
C PHE A 32 -1.23 -3.98 6.19
N CYS A 33 -0.92 -4.37 4.96
CA CYS A 33 -1.87 -5.12 4.14
C CYS A 33 -2.16 -6.51 4.71
N ILE A 34 -1.15 -7.19 5.27
CA ILE A 34 -1.35 -8.47 5.97
C ILE A 34 -2.21 -8.25 7.22
N ASP A 35 -1.84 -7.28 8.08
CA ASP A 35 -2.56 -6.99 9.32
C ASP A 35 -4.04 -6.63 9.05
N ALA A 36 -4.30 -5.80 8.04
CA ALA A 36 -5.67 -5.46 7.64
C ALA A 36 -6.44 -6.67 7.10
N ALA A 37 -5.76 -7.54 6.34
CA ALA A 37 -6.38 -8.74 5.77
C ALA A 37 -6.78 -9.76 6.84
N GLU A 38 -6.06 -9.85 7.96
CA GLU A 38 -6.44 -10.74 9.09
C GLU A 38 -7.87 -10.50 9.58
N THR A 39 -8.33 -9.25 9.53
CA THR A 39 -9.68 -8.88 9.96
C THR A 39 -10.65 -8.77 8.79
N GLU A 40 -10.26 -8.10 7.71
CA GLU A 40 -11.18 -7.69 6.66
C GLU A 40 -11.20 -8.60 5.44
N ALA A 41 -10.13 -9.36 5.18
CA ALA A 41 -10.01 -10.24 4.02
C ALA A 41 -9.09 -11.45 4.25
N PRO A 42 -9.44 -12.38 5.16
CA PRO A 42 -8.52 -13.46 5.56
C PRO A 42 -8.14 -14.39 4.40
N ASP A 43 -9.00 -14.52 3.40
CA ASP A 43 -8.77 -15.26 2.15
C ASP A 43 -7.61 -14.70 1.31
N LEU A 44 -7.23 -13.42 1.51
CA LEU A 44 -6.12 -12.80 0.82
C LEU A 44 -4.76 -13.05 1.48
N ILE A 45 -4.70 -13.49 2.74
CA ILE A 45 -3.43 -13.61 3.50
C ILE A 45 -2.42 -14.52 2.79
N ALA A 46 -2.87 -15.68 2.30
CA ALA A 46 -2.00 -16.62 1.59
C ALA A 46 -1.42 -16.01 0.32
N PHE A 47 -2.21 -15.21 -0.40
CA PHE A 47 -1.77 -14.49 -1.58
C PHE A 47 -0.81 -13.36 -1.22
N LEU A 48 -1.16 -12.52 -0.25
CA LEU A 48 -0.34 -11.40 0.24
C LEU A 48 1.01 -11.89 0.77
N SER A 49 1.07 -13.09 1.37
CA SER A 49 2.31 -13.70 1.86
C SER A 49 3.19 -14.31 0.77
N SER A 50 2.77 -14.24 -0.50
CA SER A 50 3.53 -14.77 -1.64
C SER A 50 4.29 -13.66 -2.38
N VAL A 51 5.30 -14.05 -3.17
CA VAL A 51 6.02 -13.12 -4.06
C VAL A 51 5.05 -12.45 -5.05
N ALA A 52 4.10 -13.20 -5.60
CA ALA A 52 3.09 -12.65 -6.51
C ALA A 52 2.18 -11.62 -5.83
N GLY A 53 1.91 -11.79 -4.53
CA GLY A 53 1.18 -10.80 -3.72
C GLY A 53 1.97 -9.50 -3.57
N LEU A 54 3.26 -9.59 -3.29
CA LEU A 54 4.14 -8.42 -3.17
C LEU A 54 4.27 -7.67 -4.51
N GLU A 55 4.40 -8.39 -5.61
CA GLU A 55 4.39 -7.82 -6.97
C GLU A 55 3.05 -7.13 -7.27
N ALA A 56 1.93 -7.76 -6.90
CA ALA A 56 0.60 -7.18 -7.09
C ALA A 56 0.40 -5.92 -6.25
N ILE A 57 0.92 -5.86 -5.02
CA ILE A 57 0.89 -4.64 -4.20
C ILE A 57 1.63 -3.53 -4.93
N THR A 58 2.86 -3.79 -5.36
CA THR A 58 3.69 -2.80 -6.08
C THR A 58 2.98 -2.27 -7.34
N ALA A 59 2.37 -3.16 -8.11
CA ALA A 59 1.57 -2.80 -9.28
C ALA A 59 0.34 -1.96 -8.91
N GLN A 60 -0.34 -2.28 -7.81
CA GLN A 60 -1.49 -1.53 -7.34
C GLN A 60 -1.11 -0.14 -6.80
N LEU A 61 0.01 -0.01 -6.08
CA LEU A 61 0.52 1.29 -5.64
C LEU A 61 0.81 2.22 -6.81
N SER A 62 1.33 1.67 -7.92
CA SER A 62 1.58 2.43 -9.15
C SER A 62 0.30 2.99 -9.79
N ARG A 63 -0.87 2.41 -9.48
CA ARG A 63 -2.19 2.88 -9.93
C ARG A 63 -2.82 3.91 -8.99
N LEU A 64 -2.12 4.29 -7.92
CA LEU A 64 -2.57 5.23 -6.89
C LEU A 64 -1.71 6.52 -6.84
N PRO A 65 -1.36 7.16 -7.97
CA PRO A 65 -0.43 8.30 -8.00
C PRO A 65 -0.93 9.53 -7.24
N GLN A 66 -2.22 9.62 -6.94
CA GLN A 66 -2.82 10.69 -6.13
C GLN A 66 -2.53 10.57 -4.63
N TYR A 67 -2.06 9.41 -4.17
CA TYR A 67 -1.76 9.13 -2.76
C TYR A 67 -0.27 8.98 -2.51
N LEU A 68 0.44 8.30 -3.42
CA LEU A 68 1.86 8.05 -3.31
C LEU A 68 2.51 7.87 -4.69
N THR A 69 3.81 8.12 -4.76
CA THR A 69 4.63 7.94 -5.96
C THR A 69 5.93 7.21 -5.62
N ALA A 70 6.41 6.34 -6.51
CA ALA A 70 7.68 5.66 -6.30
C ALA A 70 8.84 6.66 -6.35
N THR A 71 9.78 6.58 -5.42
CA THR A 71 10.97 7.45 -5.36
C THR A 71 12.08 7.01 -6.31
N ALA A 72 12.08 5.72 -6.68
CA ALA A 72 13.04 5.10 -7.58
C ALA A 72 12.38 3.98 -8.39
N VAL A 73 13.08 3.48 -9.42
CA VAL A 73 12.59 2.44 -10.34
C VAL A 73 12.43 1.07 -9.65
N ASP A 74 13.13 0.85 -8.53
CA ASP A 74 13.06 -0.40 -7.78
C ASP A 74 11.75 -0.58 -6.97
N GLY A 75 10.96 0.48 -6.81
CA GLY A 75 9.70 0.44 -6.06
C GLY A 75 9.86 0.16 -4.57
N ALA A 76 11.08 0.26 -4.01
CA ALA A 76 11.35 -0.08 -2.62
C ALA A 76 10.86 1.01 -1.66
N THR A 77 10.91 2.28 -2.08
CA THR A 77 10.49 3.44 -1.29
C THR A 77 9.50 4.29 -2.06
N TRP A 78 8.45 4.70 -1.38
CA TRP A 78 7.37 5.50 -1.91
C TRP A 78 7.24 6.81 -1.13
N GLN A 79 6.97 7.89 -1.84
CA GLN A 79 6.72 9.21 -1.27
C GLN A 79 5.22 9.49 -1.27
N PHE A 80 4.68 9.85 -0.11
CA PHE A 80 3.30 10.30 -0.01
C PHE A 80 3.13 11.65 -0.71
N VAL A 81 2.05 11.79 -1.47
CA VAL A 81 1.69 13.08 -2.06
C VAL A 81 1.20 14.00 -0.94
N PRO A 82 1.68 15.25 -0.83
CA PRO A 82 1.18 16.19 0.18
C PRO A 82 -0.34 16.36 0.08
N MET A 83 -1.04 16.35 1.23
CA MET A 83 -2.42 16.79 1.25
C MET A 83 -2.44 18.29 1.06
N VAL A 84 -2.90 18.78 -0.10
CA VAL A 84 -3.16 20.20 -0.29
C VAL A 84 -4.31 20.55 0.67
N LYS A 85 -4.00 21.16 1.80
CA LYS A 85 -5.02 21.77 2.66
C LYS A 85 -5.58 22.96 1.88
N ALA A 86 -6.85 22.86 1.49
CA ALA A 86 -7.63 24.01 1.02
C ALA A 86 -7.86 25.00 2.16
#